data_AF-A0A6C0DCA0-F1
#
_entry.id   AF-A0A6C0DCA0-F1
#
_cell.length_a   1.000
_cell.length_b   1.000
_cell.length_c   1.000
_cell.angle_alpha   90.00
_cell.angle_beta   90.00
_cell.angle_gamma   90.00
#
_symmetry.space_group_name_H-M   'P 1'
#
loop_
_entity.id
_entity.type
_entity.pdbx_description
1 polymer ?
#
loop_
_entity_poly.entity_id
_entity_poly.type
_entity_poly.pdbx_seq_one_letter_code
_entity_poly.pdbx_strand_id
1 'polypeptide(L)'
;MKTIFVLMSLFTSFLWGLSPVIQKHLLQKFDKRSLMLFYASANIFFITMLICFFDNKLYADIKTINTYDIFLISVYTFFTIFLANLIFLEVLKYNNSHEAAAIEGIYPFFTLLLAYLFLKEKITAFGILGVILVVLGVICISMNDTNFKLEEFIAIR
;
A
#
# COMPACT_ATOMS: atom_id res chain seq x y z
N MET A 1 8.15 -21.56 14.34
CA MET A 1 7.81 -21.09 12.98
C MET A 1 6.74 -20.00 12.95
N LYS A 2 5.62 -20.08 13.70
CA LYS A 2 4.63 -18.98 13.71
C LYS A 2 5.18 -17.63 14.21
N THR A 3 5.99 -17.65 15.27
CA THR A 3 6.58 -16.42 15.84
C THR A 3 7.50 -15.67 14.88
N ILE A 4 8.29 -16.37 14.05
CA ILE A 4 9.18 -15.69 13.09
C ILE A 4 8.38 -14.97 12.01
N PHE A 5 7.28 -15.57 11.51
CA PHE A 5 6.41 -14.89 10.55
C PHE A 5 5.75 -13.64 11.14
N VAL A 6 5.32 -13.71 12.40
CA VAL A 6 4.77 -12.52 13.09
C VAL A 6 5.81 -11.41 13.17
N LEU A 7 7.04 -11.73 13.55
CA LEU A 7 8.13 -10.73 13.60
C LEU A 7 8.44 -10.14 12.23
N MET A 8 8.44 -10.96 11.18
CA MET A 8 8.63 -10.49 9.80
C MET A 8 7.50 -9.56 9.37
N SER A 9 6.23 -9.91 9.64
CA SER A 9 5.07 -9.06 9.32
C SER A 9 5.10 -7.74 10.08
N LEU A 10 5.47 -7.74 11.36
CA LEU A 10 5.63 -6.50 12.14
C LEU A 10 6.73 -5.61 11.56
N PHE A 11 7.85 -6.20 11.15
CA PHE A 11 8.92 -5.47 10.50
C PHE A 11 8.49 -4.90 9.14
N THR A 12 7.73 -5.67 8.35
CA THR A 12 7.11 -5.18 7.12
C THR A 12 6.19 -3.98 7.38
N SER A 13 5.34 -4.04 8.41
CA SER A 13 4.47 -2.91 8.78
C SER A 13 5.27 -1.68 9.21
N PHE A 14 6.38 -1.86 9.92
CA PHE A 14 7.29 -0.76 10.25
C PHE A 14 7.85 -0.08 8.99
N LEU A 15 8.33 -0.87 8.02
CA LEU A 15 8.84 -0.35 6.75
C LEU A 15 7.75 0.35 5.93
N TRP A 16 6.53 -0.21 5.88
CA TRP A 16 5.39 0.43 5.23
C TRP A 16 5.00 1.75 5.90
N GLY A 17 5.11 1.85 7.22
CA GLY A 17 4.85 3.08 7.98
C GLY A 17 5.75 4.26 7.60
N LEU A 18 6.94 4.00 7.04
CA LEU A 18 7.83 5.06 6.52
C LEU A 18 7.26 5.72 5.25
N SER A 19 6.50 4.96 4.45
CA SER A 19 6.01 5.38 3.14
C SER A 19 5.18 6.68 3.18
N PRO A 20 4.06 6.78 3.93
CA PRO A 20 3.23 7.98 3.94
C PRO A 20 3.97 9.21 4.49
N VAL A 21 4.93 9.03 5.41
CA VAL A 21 5.74 10.14 5.95
C VAL A 21 6.68 10.69 4.88
N ILE A 22 7.44 9.81 4.22
CA ILE A 22 8.39 10.20 3.17
C ILE A 22 7.64 10.75 1.95
N GLN A 23 6.58 10.07 1.50
CA GLN A 23 5.77 10.50 0.36
C GLN A 23 5.14 11.86 0.61
N LYS A 24 4.59 12.13 1.80
CA LYS A 24 4.05 13.46 2.13
C LYS A 24 5.12 14.55 2.04
N HIS A 25 6.32 14.30 2.55
CA HIS A 25 7.43 15.25 2.41
C HIS A 25 7.82 15.48 0.94
N LEU A 26 7.84 14.43 0.12
CA LEU A 26 8.20 14.54 -1.30
C LEU A 26 7.10 15.23 -2.13
N LEU A 27 5.83 15.07 -1.78
CA LEU A 27 4.70 15.74 -2.42
C LEU A 27 4.71 17.27 -2.24
N GLN A 28 5.45 17.79 -1.25
CA GLN A 28 5.68 19.24 -1.11
C GLN A 28 6.58 19.81 -2.22
N LYS A 29 7.37 18.96 -2.88
CA LYS A 29 8.36 19.35 -3.89
C LYS A 29 8.02 18.88 -5.29
N PHE A 30 7.29 17.76 -5.40
CA PHE A 30 7.05 17.09 -6.67
C PHE A 30 5.56 16.79 -6.88
N ASP A 31 5.12 16.85 -8.14
CA ASP A 31 3.80 16.35 -8.53
C ASP A 31 3.72 14.83 -8.28
N LYS A 32 2.54 14.35 -7.85
CA LYS A 32 2.30 12.94 -7.54
C LYS A 32 2.67 12.01 -8.69
N ARG A 33 2.46 12.39 -9.95
CA ARG A 33 2.80 11.57 -11.13
C ARG A 33 4.31 11.41 -11.28
N SER A 34 5.06 12.49 -11.07
CA SER A 34 6.53 12.45 -11.08
C SER A 34 7.06 11.60 -9.93
N LEU A 35 6.47 11.74 -8.74
CA LEU A 35 6.84 10.92 -7.58
C LEU A 35 6.59 9.42 -7.85
N MET A 36 5.45 9.08 -8.46
CA MET A 36 5.13 7.71 -8.90
C MET A 36 6.19 7.14 -9.83
N LEU A 37 6.61 7.92 -10.83
CA LEU A 37 7.67 7.50 -11.74
C LEU A 37 8.99 7.29 -11.01
N PHE A 38 9.39 8.19 -10.11
CA PHE A 38 10.67 8.09 -9.39
C PHE A 38 10.77 6.84 -8.53
N TYR A 39 9.77 6.54 -7.69
CA TYR A 39 9.86 5.34 -6.86
C TYR A 39 9.65 4.07 -7.69
N ALA A 40 8.87 4.10 -8.79
CA ALA A 40 8.75 2.95 -9.68
C ALA A 40 10.10 2.62 -10.36
N SER A 41 10.81 3.64 -10.86
CA SER A 41 12.15 3.46 -11.42
C SER A 41 13.16 2.97 -10.38
N ALA A 42 13.14 3.52 -9.17
CA ALA A 42 13.99 3.05 -8.08
C ALA A 42 13.69 1.60 -7.68
N ASN A 43 12.41 1.22 -7.64
CA ASN A 43 11.98 -0.14 -7.35
C ASN A 43 12.46 -1.13 -8.42
N ILE A 44 12.30 -0.80 -9.70
CA ILE A 44 12.82 -1.60 -10.82
C ILE A 44 14.35 -1.76 -10.70
N PHE A 45 15.07 -0.68 -10.38
CA PHE A 45 16.52 -0.74 -10.18
C PHE A 45 16.91 -1.72 -9.06
N PHE A 46 16.31 -1.60 -7.87
CA PHE A 46 16.64 -2.48 -6.73
C PHE A 46 16.23 -3.94 -6.96
N ILE A 47 15.08 -4.20 -7.60
CA ILE A 47 14.67 -5.56 -7.96
C ILE A 47 15.64 -6.16 -8.98
N THR A 48 16.02 -5.41 -10.01
CA THR A 48 16.98 -5.88 -11.02
C THR A 48 18.35 -6.16 -10.39
N MET A 49 18.83 -5.26 -9.52
CA MET A 49 20.05 -5.46 -8.75
C MET A 49 19.98 -6.75 -7.93
N LEU A 50 18.88 -7.00 -7.23
CA LEU A 50 18.68 -8.22 -6.44
C LEU A 50 18.74 -9.48 -7.32
N ILE A 51 18.09 -9.47 -8.48
CA ILE A 51 18.11 -10.60 -9.42
C ILE A 51 19.53 -10.85 -9.95
N CYS A 52 20.35 -9.82 -10.15
CA CYS A 52 21.75 -9.98 -10.55
C CYS A 52 22.63 -10.66 -9.48
N PHE A 53 22.32 -10.49 -8.19
CA PHE A 53 23.12 -11.04 -7.08
C PHE A 53 22.61 -12.39 -6.55
N PHE A 54 21.37 -12.78 -6.86
CA PHE A 54 20.73 -14.00 -6.37
C PHE A 54 20.31 -14.92 -7.53
N ASP A 55 19.98 -16.17 -7.21
CA ASP A 55 19.70 -17.24 -8.19
C ASP A 55 18.70 -16.80 -9.29
N ASN A 56 19.06 -17.02 -10.56
CA ASN A 56 18.41 -16.39 -11.72
C ASN A 56 17.14 -17.14 -12.17
N LYS A 57 16.22 -17.37 -11.23
CA LYS A 57 14.92 -18.01 -11.49
C LYS A 57 14.02 -17.22 -12.44
N LEU A 58 14.30 -15.92 -12.61
CA LEU A 58 13.61 -15.04 -13.55
C LEU A 58 13.51 -15.65 -14.95
N TYR A 59 14.60 -16.21 -15.46
CA TYR A 59 14.61 -16.81 -16.79
C TYR A 59 13.70 -18.04 -16.90
N ALA A 60 13.61 -18.83 -15.83
CA ALA A 60 12.70 -19.98 -15.78
C ALA A 60 11.24 -19.51 -15.71
N ASP A 61 10.94 -18.50 -14.88
CA ASP A 61 9.57 -17.98 -14.70
C ASP A 61 9.05 -17.28 -15.97
N ILE A 62 9.90 -16.57 -16.70
CA ILE A 62 9.52 -15.96 -17.99
C ILE A 62 9.14 -17.04 -19.02
N LYS A 63 9.70 -18.25 -18.94
CA LYS A 63 9.34 -19.34 -19.85
C LYS A 63 8.03 -20.03 -19.48
N THR A 64 7.62 -19.97 -18.23
CA THR A 64 6.39 -20.63 -17.75
C THR A 64 5.18 -19.73 -17.79
N ILE A 65 5.37 -18.41 -17.88
CA ILE A 65 4.29 -17.43 -17.92
C ILE A 65 3.37 -17.64 -19.13
N ASN A 66 2.06 -17.65 -18.90
CA ASN A 66 1.06 -17.72 -19.95
C ASN A 66 0.27 -16.41 -20.09
N THR A 67 -0.61 -16.32 -21.09
CA THR A 67 -1.41 -15.11 -21.35
C THR A 67 -2.33 -14.72 -20.19
N TYR A 68 -2.85 -15.71 -19.46
CA TYR A 68 -3.71 -15.48 -18.29
C TYR A 68 -2.91 -14.87 -17.13
N ASP A 69 -1.68 -15.35 -16.90
CA ASP A 69 -0.78 -14.77 -15.89
C ASP A 69 -0.42 -13.32 -16.22
N ILE A 70 -0.11 -13.04 -17.50
CA ILE A 70 0.15 -11.66 -17.97
C ILE A 70 -1.07 -10.78 -17.72
N PHE A 71 -2.27 -11.28 -18.01
CA PHE A 71 -3.51 -10.56 -17.74
C PHE A 71 -3.67 -10.26 -16.23
N LEU A 72 -3.48 -11.25 -15.36
CA LEU A 72 -3.56 -11.06 -13.91
C LEU A 72 -2.51 -10.08 -13.38
N ILE A 73 -1.27 -10.16 -13.86
CA ILE A 73 -0.20 -9.21 -13.51
C ILE A 73 -0.57 -7.80 -13.97
N SER A 74 -1.16 -7.67 -15.16
CA SER A 74 -1.58 -6.37 -15.71
C SER A 74 -2.72 -5.76 -14.87
N VAL A 75 -3.73 -6.56 -14.53
CA VAL A 75 -4.84 -6.14 -13.66
C VAL A 75 -4.31 -5.74 -12.29
N TYR A 76 -3.47 -6.58 -11.68
CA TYR A 76 -2.84 -6.27 -10.39
C TYR A 76 -2.08 -4.94 -10.44
N THR A 77 -1.19 -4.78 -11.42
CA THR A 77 -0.36 -3.57 -11.55
C THR A 77 -1.21 -2.33 -11.78
N PHE A 78 -2.25 -2.43 -12.61
CA PHE A 78 -3.15 -1.30 -12.87
C PHE A 78 -3.92 -0.86 -11.62
N PHE A 79 -4.53 -1.79 -10.89
CA PHE A 79 -5.36 -1.43 -9.74
C PHE A 79 -4.54 -1.08 -8.50
N THR A 80 -3.45 -1.78 -8.21
CA THR A 80 -2.69 -1.59 -6.96
C THR A 80 -1.54 -0.60 -7.13
N ILE A 81 -0.68 -0.80 -8.12
CA ILE A 81 0.54 0.01 -8.30
C ILE A 81 0.23 1.36 -8.93
N PHE A 82 -0.73 1.41 -9.86
CA PHE A 82 -1.12 2.66 -10.52
C PHE A 82 -2.31 3.34 -9.82
N LEU A 83 -3.51 2.77 -9.89
CA LEU A 83 -4.74 3.45 -9.50
C LEU A 83 -4.81 3.70 -7.99
N ALA A 84 -4.57 2.69 -7.15
CA ALA A 84 -4.61 2.85 -5.70
C ALA A 84 -3.56 3.85 -5.21
N ASN A 85 -2.32 3.78 -5.71
CA ASN A 85 -1.28 4.75 -5.36
C ASN A 85 -1.61 6.18 -5.84
N LEU A 86 -2.18 6.33 -7.03
CA LEU A 86 -2.58 7.64 -7.55
C LEU A 86 -3.64 8.30 -6.66
N ILE A 87 -4.63 7.52 -6.22
CA ILE A 87 -5.67 7.98 -5.30
C ILE A 87 -5.08 8.24 -3.91
N PHE A 88 -4.25 7.33 -3.40
CA PHE A 88 -3.62 7.45 -2.09
C PHE A 88 -2.74 8.70 -1.99
N LEU A 89 -1.91 8.99 -3.01
CA LEU A 89 -1.10 10.21 -3.02
C LEU A 89 -1.94 11.49 -3.07
N GLU A 90 -3.11 11.45 -3.70
CA GLU A 90 -4.05 12.58 -3.67
C GLU A 90 -4.66 12.77 -2.27
N VAL A 91 -5.09 11.68 -1.62
CA VAL A 91 -5.57 11.71 -0.24
C VAL A 91 -4.48 12.22 0.70
N LEU A 92 -3.26 11.68 0.57
CA LEU A 92 -2.10 12.03 1.39
C LEU A 92 -1.69 13.49 1.24
N LYS A 93 -1.94 14.10 0.08
CA LYS A 93 -1.66 15.52 -0.16
C LYS A 93 -2.49 16.44 0.75
N TYR A 94 -3.74 16.08 1.05
CA TYR A 94 -4.65 16.92 1.83
C TYR A 94 -4.84 16.46 3.28
N ASN A 95 -4.35 15.27 3.64
CA ASN A 95 -4.53 14.70 4.98
C ASN A 95 -3.20 14.55 5.71
N ASN A 96 -3.25 14.38 7.02
CA ASN A 96 -2.05 14.01 7.77
C ASN A 96 -1.57 12.61 7.38
N SER A 97 -0.25 12.36 7.41
CA SER A 97 0.31 11.07 6.98
C SER A 97 -0.20 9.90 7.81
N HIS A 98 -0.38 10.11 9.12
CA HIS A 98 -0.93 9.10 10.03
C HIS A 98 -2.43 8.85 9.79
N GLU A 99 -3.19 9.87 9.40
CA GLU A 99 -4.62 9.77 9.11
C GLU A 99 -4.86 9.06 7.77
N ALA A 100 -4.18 9.51 6.70
CA ALA A 100 -4.26 8.88 5.39
C ALA A 100 -3.88 7.39 5.45
N ALA A 101 -2.80 7.06 6.18
CA ALA A 101 -2.37 5.69 6.38
C ALA A 101 -3.35 4.87 7.22
N ALA A 102 -4.00 5.46 8.22
CA ALA A 102 -5.03 4.78 8.99
C ALA A 102 -6.25 4.47 8.12
N ILE A 103 -6.71 5.43 7.32
CA ILE A 103 -7.83 5.23 6.38
C ILE A 103 -7.48 4.13 5.37
N GLU A 104 -6.27 4.15 4.78
CA GLU A 104 -5.79 3.07 3.91
C GLU A 104 -5.79 1.71 4.65
N GLY A 105 -5.40 1.72 5.92
CA GLY A 105 -5.36 0.58 6.84
C GLY A 105 -6.71 -0.10 7.10
N ILE A 106 -7.83 0.39 6.54
CA ILE A 106 -9.10 -0.35 6.51
C ILE A 106 -9.07 -1.54 5.55
N TYR A 107 -8.05 -1.67 4.69
CA TYR A 107 -7.95 -2.74 3.70
C TYR A 107 -8.13 -4.18 4.25
N PRO A 108 -7.79 -4.55 5.51
CA PRO A 108 -8.08 -5.89 6.02
C PRO A 108 -9.56 -6.27 5.99
N PHE A 109 -10.48 -5.29 6.11
CA PHE A 109 -11.92 -5.50 5.90
C PHE A 109 -12.18 -5.99 4.46
N PHE A 110 -11.65 -5.27 3.47
CA PHE A 110 -11.79 -5.62 2.05
C PHE A 110 -11.08 -6.93 1.75
N THR A 111 -9.89 -7.19 2.28
CA THR A 111 -9.16 -8.45 2.10
C THR A 111 -9.97 -9.63 2.62
N LEU A 112 -10.55 -9.55 3.81
CA LEU A 112 -11.38 -10.64 4.36
C LEU A 112 -12.61 -10.90 3.47
N LEU A 113 -13.27 -9.84 3.00
CA LEU A 113 -14.43 -9.93 2.12
C LEU A 113 -14.06 -10.56 0.76
N LEU A 114 -13.00 -10.08 0.12
CA LEU A 114 -12.56 -10.56 -1.18
C LEU A 114 -11.99 -11.99 -1.10
N ALA A 115 -11.29 -12.34 -0.01
CA ALA A 115 -10.83 -13.70 0.23
C ALA A 115 -12.01 -14.68 0.38
N TYR A 116 -13.08 -14.27 1.06
CA TYR A 116 -14.30 -15.06 1.11
C TYR A 116 -14.96 -15.22 -0.26
N LEU A 117 -15.10 -14.13 -1.03
CA LEU A 117 -15.80 -14.14 -2.32
C LEU A 117 -15.02 -14.89 -3.42
N PHE A 118 -13.71 -14.63 -3.55
CA PHE A 118 -12.90 -15.13 -4.66
C PHE A 118 -12.08 -16.37 -4.30
N LEU A 119 -11.55 -16.44 -3.07
CA LEU A 119 -10.73 -17.56 -2.62
C LEU A 119 -11.53 -18.62 -1.85
N LYS A 120 -12.81 -18.32 -1.54
CA LYS A 120 -13.71 -19.20 -0.77
C LYS A 120 -13.15 -19.54 0.61
N GLU A 121 -12.37 -18.64 1.20
CA GLU A 121 -11.82 -18.80 2.54
C GLU A 121 -12.94 -18.74 3.60
N LYS A 122 -12.81 -19.53 4.67
CA LYS A 122 -13.77 -19.52 5.77
C LYS A 122 -13.53 -18.31 6.68
N ILE A 123 -14.53 -17.44 6.79
CA ILE A 123 -14.51 -16.35 7.76
C ILE A 123 -14.84 -16.91 9.15
N THR A 124 -13.94 -16.71 10.11
CA THR A 124 -14.16 -17.08 11.52
C THR A 124 -14.72 -15.91 12.31
N ALA A 125 -15.36 -16.19 13.46
CA ALA A 125 -15.82 -15.14 14.37
C ALA A 125 -14.68 -14.21 14.83
N PHE A 126 -13.48 -14.76 15.06
CA PHE A 126 -12.30 -13.96 15.39
C PHE A 126 -11.84 -13.06 14.24
N GLY A 127 -11.97 -13.52 12.99
CA GLY A 127 -11.69 -12.70 11.81
C GLY A 127 -12.64 -11.49 11.70
N ILE A 128 -13.94 -11.72 11.96
CA ILE A 128 -14.95 -10.64 11.98
C ILE A 128 -14.66 -9.65 13.11
N LEU A 129 -14.40 -10.13 14.32
CA LEU A 129 -14.05 -9.27 15.45
C LEU A 129 -12.79 -8.43 15.18
N GLY A 130 -11.75 -9.04 14.59
CA GLY A 130 -10.53 -8.32 14.22
C GLY A 130 -10.79 -7.19 13.23
N VAL A 131 -11.61 -7.46 12.21
CA VAL A 131 -12.01 -6.46 11.21
C VAL A 131 -12.82 -5.32 11.84
N ILE A 132 -13.76 -5.63 12.75
CA ILE A 132 -14.50 -4.59 13.50
C ILE A 132 -13.53 -3.71 14.29
N LEU A 133 -12.55 -4.30 14.98
CA LEU A 133 -11.55 -3.55 15.73
C LEU A 133 -10.68 -2.67 14.83
N VAL A 134 -10.29 -3.16 13.64
CA VAL A 134 -9.57 -2.35 12.64
C VAL A 134 -10.42 -1.14 12.24
N VAL A 135 -11.67 -1.35 11.83
CA VAL A 135 -12.56 -0.26 11.40
C VAL A 135 -12.77 0.77 12.51
N LEU A 136 -13.01 0.33 13.75
CA LEU A 136 -13.12 1.24 14.90
C LEU A 136 -11.82 2.01 15.16
N GLY A 137 -10.66 1.34 15.05
CA GLY A 137 -9.36 1.98 15.18
C GLY A 137 -9.14 3.07 14.14
N VAL A 138 -9.50 2.81 12.88
CA VAL A 138 -9.45 3.80 11.80
C VAL A 138 -10.35 4.99 12.12
N ILE A 139 -11.60 4.76 12.52
CA ILE A 139 -12.54 5.83 12.89
C ILE A 139 -11.95 6.69 14.02
N CYS A 140 -11.40 6.08 15.07
CA CYS A 140 -10.79 6.80 16.18
C CYS A 140 -9.60 7.65 15.74
N ILE A 141 -8.74 7.15 14.85
CA ILE A 141 -7.60 7.91 14.32
C ILE A 141 -8.07 9.05 13.42
N SER A 142 -9.07 8.82 12.58
CA SER A 142 -9.65 9.85 11.70
C SER A 142 -10.37 10.96 12.47
N MET A 143 -10.84 10.69 13.70
CA MET A 143 -11.40 11.71 14.58
C MET A 143 -10.35 12.58 15.27
N ASN A 144 -9.06 12.24 15.15
CA ASN A 144 -7.95 13.02 15.71
C ASN A 144 -7.66 14.26 14.86
N ASP A 145 -8.63 15.17 14.79
CA ASP A 145 -8.55 16.45 14.07
C ASP A 145 -7.53 17.39 14.74
N THR A 146 -6.26 17.20 14.43
CA THR A 146 -5.25 18.24 14.62
C THR A 146 -5.22 19.12 13.39
N ASN A 147 -6.23 20.01 13.28
CA ASN A 147 -6.35 21.17 12.38
C ASN A 147 -5.17 21.34 11.39
N PHE A 148 -5.19 20.68 10.22
CA PHE A 148 -4.44 21.20 9.08
C PHE A 148 -5.26 22.32 8.45
N LYS A 149 -4.99 23.52 8.97
CA LYS A 149 -5.66 24.76 8.60
C LYS A 149 -5.60 25.00 7.10
N LEU A 150 -6.72 25.50 6.58
CA LEU A 150 -6.95 26.11 5.27
C LEU A 150 -5.96 27.24 4.85
N GLU A 151 -4.86 27.47 5.57
CA GLU A 151 -3.90 28.55 5.32
C GLU A 151 -2.91 28.22 4.17
N GLU A 152 -2.59 26.95 3.90
CA GLU A 152 -1.69 26.59 2.78
C GLU A 152 -2.37 26.70 1.39
N PHE A 153 -3.70 26.72 1.32
CA PHE A 153 -4.41 26.87 0.03
C PHE A 153 -4.51 28.32 -0.44
N ILE A 154 -4.36 29.29 0.47
CA ILE A 154 -4.36 30.73 0.14
C ILE A 154 -2.94 31.20 -0.24
N ALA A 155 -1.90 30.49 0.18
CA ALA A 155 -0.50 30.84 -0.08
C ALA A 155 0.06 30.36 -1.44
N ILE A 156 -0.70 29.55 -2.21
CA ILE A 156 -0.33 29.08 -3.56
C ILE A 156 -1.13 29.85 -4.64
N ARG A 157 -1.37 31.14 -4.41
CA ARG A 157 -1.63 32.10 -5.49
C ARG A 157 -0.35 32.86 -5.81
#